data_AF-A0A1T4QAQ1-F1
#
_entry.id   AF-A0A1T4QAQ1-F1
#
_cell.length_a   1.000
_cell.length_b   1.000
_cell.length_c   1.000
_cell.angle_alpha   90.00
_cell.angle_beta   90.00
_cell.angle_gamma   90.00
#
_symmetry.space_group_name_H-M   'P 1'
#
loop_
_entity.id
_entity.type
_entity.pdbx_description
1 polymer ?
#
loop_
_entity_poly.entity_id
_entity_poly.type
_entity_poly.pdbx_seq_one_letter_code
_entity_poly.pdbx_strand_id
1 'polypeptide(L)'
;MSENLLLEVDSLLLERIRRYAKASGRTEREAIGHLLEHGLFACEAEMKARFDDSDADALKAAIAALESIQDDPGFSLIGRAKSDGAEAPVPAGRHAAG
;
A
#
# COMPACT_ATOMS: atom_id res chain seq x y z
N MET A 1 12.76 20.31 30.97
CA MET A 1 12.36 21.70 30.69
C MET A 1 11.07 21.63 29.89
N SER A 2 10.03 22.36 30.28
CA SER A 2 8.73 22.32 29.61
C SER A 2 8.36 23.73 29.17
N GLU A 3 8.18 23.89 27.86
CA GLU A 3 7.70 25.13 27.25
C GLU A 3 6.17 25.05 27.13
N ASN A 4 5.47 26.15 27.39
CA ASN A 4 4.02 26.24 27.22
C ASN A 4 3.71 27.20 26.08
N LEU A 5 2.87 26.77 25.14
CA LEU A 5 2.40 27.56 24.02
C LEU A 5 0.89 27.80 24.17
N LEU A 6 0.45 29.04 24.01
CA LEU A 6 -0.95 29.36 23.76
C LEU A 6 -1.19 29.29 22.25
N LEU A 7 -2.11 28.43 21.82
CA LEU A 7 -2.46 28.25 20.42
C LEU A 7 -3.91 28.69 20.22
N GLU A 8 -4.12 29.64 19.30
CA GLU A 8 -5.46 29.94 18.80
C GLU A 8 -5.82 28.93 17.72
N VAL A 9 -6.92 28.21 17.94
CA VAL A 9 -7.43 27.18 17.03
C VAL A 9 -8.81 27.61 16.58
N ASP A 10 -9.06 27.58 15.27
CA ASP A 10 -10.37 27.88 14.75
C ASP A 10 -11.42 26.88 15.26
N SER A 11 -12.68 27.31 15.32
CA SER A 11 -13.76 26.52 15.92
C SER A 11 -14.02 25.20 15.19
N LEU A 12 -13.81 25.14 13.87
CA LEU A 12 -14.03 23.93 13.08
C LEU A 12 -12.95 22.89 13.39
N LEU A 13 -11.69 23.30 13.45
CA LEU A 13 -10.59 22.42 13.82
C LEU A 13 -10.72 21.93 15.26
N LEU A 14 -11.11 22.81 16.19
CA LEU A 14 -11.36 22.41 17.59
C LEU A 14 -12.45 21.33 17.70
N GLU A 15 -13.56 21.48 16.98
CA GLU A 15 -14.62 20.47 16.95
C GLU A 15 -14.14 19.13 16.36
N ARG A 16 -13.26 19.17 15.34
CA ARG A 16 -12.65 17.95 14.79
C ARG A 16 -11.74 17.27 15.82
N ILE A 17 -10.92 18.03 16.55
CA ILE A 17 -10.06 17.52 17.61
C ILE A 17 -10.89 16.87 18.71
N ARG A 18 -11.99 17.50 19.14
CA ARG A 18 -12.91 16.94 20.14
C ARG A 18 -13.55 15.64 19.70
N ARG A 19 -13.99 15.54 18.44
CA ARG A 19 -14.51 14.29 17.88
C ARG A 19 -13.46 13.19 17.87
N TYR A 20 -12.22 13.52 17.49
CA TYR A 20 -11.11 12.58 17.53
C TYR A 20 -10.77 12.13 18.96
N ALA A 21 -10.69 13.06 19.91
CA ALA A 21 -10.45 12.77 21.32
C ALA A 21 -11.51 11.79 21.88
N LYS A 22 -12.79 12.06 21.61
CA LYS A 22 -13.90 11.19 22.00
C LYS A 22 -13.81 9.80 21.37
N ALA A 23 -13.53 9.71 20.08
CA ALA A 23 -13.41 8.42 19.38
C ALA A 23 -12.20 7.61 19.84
N SER A 24 -11.11 8.27 20.21
CA SER A 24 -9.87 7.65 20.67
C SER A 24 -9.81 7.38 22.18
N GLY A 25 -10.83 7.81 22.93
CA GLY A 25 -10.89 7.66 24.39
C GLY A 25 -9.90 8.56 25.14
N ARG A 26 -9.36 9.60 24.49
CA ARG A 26 -8.35 10.50 25.04
C ARG A 26 -8.98 11.81 25.54
N THR A 27 -8.31 12.47 26.47
CA THR A 27 -8.64 13.87 26.80
C THR A 27 -8.29 14.80 25.63
N GLU A 28 -8.88 16.00 25.58
CA GLU A 28 -8.58 16.98 24.54
C GLU A 28 -7.09 17.35 24.52
N ARG A 29 -6.46 17.51 25.68
CA ARG A 29 -5.01 17.80 25.81
C ARG A 29 -4.16 16.67 25.23
N GLU A 30 -4.44 15.42 25.59
CA GLU A 30 -3.69 14.26 25.08
C GLU A 30 -3.88 14.09 23.58
N ALA A 31 -5.10 14.33 23.08
CA ALA A 31 -5.39 14.30 21.66
C ALA A 31 -4.60 15.37 20.90
N ILE A 32 -4.54 16.61 21.41
CA ILE A 32 -3.75 17.69 20.80
C ILE A 32 -2.26 17.32 20.76
N GLY A 33 -1.70 16.84 21.88
CA GLY A 33 -0.30 16.41 21.92
C GLY A 33 -0.01 15.32 20.89
N HIS A 34 -0.85 14.30 20.85
CA HIS A 34 -0.71 13.20 19.90
C HIS A 34 -0.84 13.64 18.43
N LEU A 35 -1.76 14.56 18.13
CA LEU A 35 -1.95 15.11 16.78
C LEU A 35 -0.76 15.98 16.35
N LEU A 36 -0.16 16.74 17.27
CA LEU A 36 1.04 17.53 16.98
C LEU A 36 2.24 16.63 16.70
N GLU A 37 2.44 15.58 17.49
CA GLU A 37 3.51 14.58 17.26
C GLU A 37 3.33 13.89 15.91
N HIS A 38 2.12 13.40 15.62
CA HIS A 38 1.83 12.76 14.33
C HIS A 38 1.95 13.72 13.15
N GLY A 39 1.47 14.96 13.31
CA GLY A 39 1.58 15.99 12.29
C GLY A 39 3.04 16.32 11.98
N LEU A 40 3.88 16.46 13.01
CA LEU A 40 5.32 16.67 12.84
C LEU A 40 5.96 15.50 12.10
N PHE A 41 5.68 14.26 12.55
CA PHE A 41 6.20 13.07 11.90
C PHE A 41 5.81 12.99 10.42
N ALA A 42 4.56 13.32 10.07
CA ALA A 42 4.10 13.36 8.68
C ALA A 42 4.86 14.40 7.85
N CYS A 43 5.04 15.62 8.37
CA CYS A 43 5.82 16.67 7.70
C CYS A 43 7.29 16.24 7.48
N GLU A 44 7.92 15.61 8.48
CA GLU A 44 9.29 15.12 8.35
C GLU A 44 9.41 13.99 7.32
N ALA A 45 8.41 13.10 7.27
CA ALA A 45 8.35 12.04 6.27
C ALA A 45 8.24 12.62 4.86
N GLU A 46 7.41 13.65 4.64
CA GLU A 46 7.31 14.34 3.36
C GLU A 46 8.63 15.02 2.94
N MET A 47 9.35 15.60 3.91
CA MET A 47 10.67 16.19 3.65
C MET A 47 11.70 15.14 3.25
N LYS A 48 11.65 13.94 3.84
CA LYS A 48 12.53 12.81 3.52
C LYS A 48 12.12 12.04 2.25
N ALA A 49 10.83 12.03 1.90
CA ALA A 49 10.30 11.32 0.74
C ALA A 49 10.65 12.00 -0.59
N ARG A 50 11.41 13.09 -0.57
CA ARG A 50 12.04 13.62 -1.78
C ARG A 50 13.17 12.68 -2.15
N PHE A 51 13.02 12.01 -3.30
CA PHE A 51 14.11 11.29 -3.97
C PHE A 51 15.35 12.16 -3.92
N ASP A 52 16.37 11.70 -3.21
CA ASP A 52 17.68 12.32 -3.29
C ASP A 52 18.41 11.81 -4.55
N ASP A 53 19.58 12.37 -4.82
CA ASP A 53 20.34 12.00 -6.01
C ASP A 53 20.73 10.51 -5.99
N SER A 54 20.91 9.91 -4.80
CA SER A 54 21.21 8.49 -4.64
C SER A 54 20.01 7.61 -5.00
N ASP A 55 18.81 7.97 -4.57
CA ASP A 55 17.58 7.27 -4.94
C ASP A 55 17.32 7.36 -6.46
N ALA A 56 17.59 8.54 -7.04
CA ALA A 56 17.45 8.76 -8.48
C ALA A 56 18.44 7.88 -9.27
N ASP A 57 19.68 7.77 -8.82
CA ASP A 57 20.69 6.94 -9.48
C ASP A 57 20.42 5.44 -9.31
N ALA A 58 19.95 5.02 -8.13
CA ALA A 58 19.51 3.64 -7.92
C ALA A 58 18.33 3.28 -8.85
N LEU A 59 17.37 4.18 -9.02
CA LEU A 59 16.23 3.98 -9.91
C LEU A 59 16.66 3.91 -11.38
N LYS A 60 17.56 4.80 -11.83
CA LYS A 60 18.12 4.75 -13.19
C LYS A 60 18.84 3.42 -13.45
N ALA A 61 19.63 2.95 -12.49
CA ALA A 61 20.34 1.68 -12.60
C ALA A 61 19.36 0.49 -12.72
N ALA A 62 18.28 0.50 -11.93
CA ALA A 62 17.25 -0.53 -12.00
C ALA A 62 16.52 -0.54 -13.36
N ILE A 63 16.17 0.64 -13.89
CA ILE A 63 15.55 0.77 -15.22
C ILE A 63 16.48 0.24 -16.31
N ALA A 64 17.76 0.67 -16.31
CA ALA A 64 18.74 0.22 -17.29
C ALA A 64 18.94 -1.32 -17.26
N ALA A 65 18.90 -1.91 -16.06
CA ALA A 65 18.94 -3.37 -15.92
C ALA A 65 17.70 -4.04 -16.53
N LEU A 66 16.50 -3.48 -16.33
CA LEU A 66 15.26 -4.02 -16.93
C LEU A 66 15.23 -3.87 -18.45
N GLU A 67 15.70 -2.74 -18.99
CA GLU A 67 15.81 -2.49 -20.44
C GLU A 67 16.81 -3.42 -21.12
N SER A 68 17.79 -3.94 -20.38
CA SER A 68 18.78 -4.90 -20.90
C SER A 68 18.21 -6.32 -21.09
N ILE A 69 17.01 -6.59 -20.57
CA ILE A 69 16.35 -7.88 -20.73
C ILE A 69 15.89 -8.01 -22.18
N GLN A 70 16.35 -9.05 -22.87
CA GLN A 70 15.91 -9.34 -24.23
C GLN A 70 14.43 -9.70 -24.24
N ASP A 71 13.67 -9.15 -25.19
CA ASP A 71 12.31 -9.59 -25.49
C ASP A 71 12.34 -11.03 -26.01
N ASP A 72 12.23 -11.99 -25.09
CA ASP A 72 12.08 -13.40 -25.40
C ASP A 72 10.59 -13.80 -25.35
N PRO A 73 9.95 -14.06 -26.51
CA PRO A 73 8.57 -14.55 -26.56
C PRO A 73 8.35 -15.83 -25.74
N GLY A 74 9.41 -16.60 -25.48
CA GLY A 74 9.41 -17.80 -24.64
C GLY A 74 9.08 -17.53 -23.18
N PHE A 75 9.43 -16.36 -22.63
CA PHE A 75 9.10 -16.00 -21.24
C PHE A 75 7.59 -15.94 -21.00
N SER A 76 6.83 -15.44 -21.97
CA SER A 76 5.35 -15.40 -21.94
C SER A 76 4.70 -16.78 -22.05
N LEU A 77 5.49 -17.83 -22.37
CA LEU A 77 5.02 -19.20 -22.56
C LEU A 77 5.34 -20.11 -21.37
N ILE A 78 6.14 -19.64 -20.40
CA ILE A 78 6.46 -20.39 -19.17
C ILE A 78 5.16 -20.59 -18.36
N GLY A 79 4.78 -21.85 -18.15
CA GLY A 79 3.56 -22.24 -17.41
C GLY A 79 2.34 -22.58 -18.28
N ARG A 80 2.37 -22.35 -19.59
CA ARG A 80 1.35 -22.87 -20.51
C ARG A 80 1.66 -24.33 -20.86
N ALA A 81 1.23 -25.25 -20.01
CA ALA A 81 1.18 -26.67 -20.38
C ALA A 81 0.24 -26.84 -21.59
N LYS A 82 0.68 -27.60 -22.61
CA LYS A 82 -0.20 -28.06 -23.69
C LYS A 82 -1.38 -28.80 -23.05
N SER A 83 -2.58 -28.25 -23.17
CA SER A 83 -3.81 -29.01 -22.97
C SER A 83 -4.01 -29.95 -24.16
N ASP A 84 -3.21 -31.00 -24.24
CA ASP A 84 -3.44 -32.12 -25.15
C ASP A 84 -4.26 -33.18 -24.40
N GLY A 85 -5.47 -33.43 -24.88
CA GLY A 85 -6.28 -34.58 -24.48
C GLY A 85 -7.69 -34.24 -24.02
N ALA A 86 -8.55 -33.84 -24.94
CA ALA A 86 -10.00 -33.95 -24.76
C ALA A 86 -10.35 -35.44 -24.65
N GLU A 87 -10.53 -35.95 -23.43
CA GLU A 87 -11.09 -37.28 -23.20
C GLU A 87 -12.61 -37.20 -23.45
N ALA A 88 -13.05 -37.86 -24.52
CA ALA A 88 -14.44 -37.89 -24.96
C ALA A 88 -15.35 -38.60 -23.93
N PRO A 89 -16.62 -38.19 -23.78
CA PRO A 89 -17.51 -38.80 -22.81
C PRO A 89 -17.89 -40.23 -23.24
N VAL A 90 -17.66 -41.19 -22.35
CA VAL A 90 -18.05 -42.60 -22.49
C VAL A 90 -19.59 -42.70 -22.58
N PRO A 91 -20.17 -43.39 -23.59
CA PRO A 91 -21.62 -43.49 -23.72
C PRO A 91 -22.21 -44.42 -22.65
N ALA A 92 -23.30 -43.98 -22.02
CA ALA A 92 -24.05 -44.74 -21.03
C ALA A 92 -24.68 -46.00 -21.65
N GLY A 93 -24.12 -47.17 -21.30
CA GLY A 93 -24.68 -48.48 -21.63
C GLY A 93 -25.98 -48.74 -20.87
N ARG A 94 -27.02 -49.14 -21.61
CA ARG A 94 -28.37 -49.46 -21.16
C ARG A 94 -28.53 -50.99 -20.99
N HIS A 95 -29.33 -51.41 -20.00
CA HIS A 95 -29.92 -52.76 -19.77
C HIS A 95 -28.97 -53.85 -19.18
N ALA A 96 -29.38 -54.81 -18.33
CA ALA A 96 -30.69 -55.36 -17.96
C ALA A 96 -30.64 -56.11 -16.60
N ALA A 97 -31.82 -56.24 -15.99
CA ALA A 97 -32.40 -57.37 -15.24
C ALA A 97 -31.54 -58.44 -14.55
N GLY A 98 -31.95 -58.77 -13.32
CA GLY A 98 -31.63 -60.00 -12.60
C GLY A 98 -32.07 -59.92 -11.15
#